data_AF-A0A3S3QYW9-F1
#
_entry.id   AF-A0A3S3QYW9-F1
#
_cell.length_a   1.000
_cell.length_b   1.000
_cell.length_c   1.000
_cell.angle_alpha   90.00
_cell.angle_beta   90.00
_cell.angle_gamma   90.00
#
_symmetry.space_group_name_H-M   'P 1'
#
loop_
_entity.id
_entity.type
_entity.pdbx_description
1 polymer ?
#
loop_
_entity_poly.entity_id
_entity_poly.type
_entity_poly.pdbx_seq_one_letter_code
_entity_poly.pdbx_strand_id
1 'polypeptide(L)'
;MSSLQEEEEKLVQMVHDFIEQDTTTPISNPSSQNTHFDDTTCLTLEGIIGSVTKAEMEVYNRVLVLLKYVRKMGNESSVKRMLMMWFRMDGYDAYLCKSSWDAAFGRLGGDYDYIDIMMEEESGNPLRLIVDIDFKSQFELARPTSTYSQLFNTLPSIFVGSEDKLCEIISLVCTAAKHSLKERGLHIPPWRKANYMRSKWLSCCQKVSTVGFLISGTEGSMVEEAAKRGEDESSEASSWTPPNVKPKRKDLPGGAHGSCLSSQFSSLGINYT
;
A
#
# COMPACT_ATOMS: atom_id res chain seq x y z
N MET A 1 -6.82 -40.21 20.80
CA MET A 1 -7.83 -39.62 19.90
C MET A 1 -8.58 -38.42 20.53
N SER A 2 -8.28 -38.00 21.77
CA SER A 2 -9.05 -36.94 22.47
C SER A 2 -8.62 -35.49 22.21
N SER A 3 -7.38 -35.24 21.76
CA SER A 3 -6.81 -33.88 21.71
C SER A 3 -7.26 -33.04 20.52
N LEU A 4 -7.66 -33.67 19.41
CA LEU A 4 -8.09 -32.94 18.20
C LEU A 4 -9.55 -32.48 18.29
N GLN A 5 -10.39 -33.24 18.99
CA GLN A 5 -11.80 -32.87 19.22
C GLN A 5 -11.91 -31.67 20.15
N GLU A 6 -11.02 -31.57 21.14
CA GLU A 6 -11.01 -30.47 22.10
C GLU A 6 -10.55 -29.14 21.46
N GLU A 7 -9.64 -29.21 20.48
CA GLU A 7 -9.24 -28.05 19.67
C GLU A 7 -10.34 -27.61 18.69
N GLU A 8 -11.06 -28.57 18.09
CA GLU A 8 -12.20 -28.29 17.21
C GLU A 8 -13.36 -27.64 17.98
N GLU A 9 -13.71 -28.16 19.16
CA GLU A 9 -14.75 -27.58 20.02
C GLU A 9 -14.39 -26.16 20.49
N LYS A 10 -13.11 -25.92 20.81
CA LYS A 10 -12.63 -24.58 21.17
C LYS A 10 -12.68 -23.60 19.99
N LEU A 11 -12.41 -24.08 18.78
CA LEU A 11 -12.50 -23.26 17.57
C LEU A 11 -13.96 -22.92 17.25
N VAL A 12 -14.87 -23.88 17.38
CA VAL A 12 -16.32 -23.68 17.19
C VAL A 12 -16.87 -22.69 18.21
N GLN A 13 -16.45 -22.78 19.48
CA GLN A 13 -16.87 -21.85 20.51
C GLN A 13 -16.39 -20.42 20.23
N MET A 14 -15.14 -20.23 19.78
CA MET A 14 -14.63 -18.90 19.41
C MET A 14 -15.37 -18.31 18.20
N VAL A 15 -15.79 -19.14 17.24
CA VAL A 15 -16.59 -18.67 16.10
C VAL A 15 -18.00 -18.28 16.54
N HIS A 16 -18.61 -19.03 17.45
CA HIS A 16 -19.95 -18.74 17.95
C HIS A 16 -19.98 -17.45 18.77
N ASP A 17 -18.99 -17.26 19.65
CA ASP A 17 -18.84 -16.04 20.46
C ASP A 17 -18.61 -14.80 19.58
N PHE A 18 -17.90 -14.95 18.45
CA PHE A 18 -17.69 -13.86 17.48
C PHE A 18 -18.98 -13.46 16.76
N ILE A 19 -19.85 -14.43 16.43
CA ILE A 19 -21.12 -14.18 15.74
C ILE A 19 -22.18 -13.60 16.72
N GLU A 20 -22.20 -14.06 17.97
CA GLU A 20 -23.15 -13.58 18.98
C GLU A 20 -22.81 -12.19 19.53
N GLN A 21 -21.53 -11.80 19.56
CA GLN A 21 -21.12 -10.45 19.97
C GLN A 21 -21.58 -9.34 19.00
N ASP A 22 -21.97 -9.69 17.76
CA ASP A 22 -22.42 -8.74 16.73
C ASP A 22 -23.97 -8.69 16.56
N THR A 23 -24.76 -9.51 17.25
CA THR A 23 -26.20 -9.68 16.93
C THR A 23 -27.21 -9.03 17.88
N THR A 24 -26.80 -8.23 18.88
CA THR A 24 -27.79 -7.53 19.72
C THR A 24 -27.90 -6.04 19.38
N THR A 25 -28.65 -5.72 18.33
CA THR A 25 -29.46 -4.48 18.28
C THR A 25 -30.66 -4.71 17.36
N PRO A 26 -31.90 -4.41 17.79
CA PRO A 26 -33.06 -4.53 16.92
C PRO A 26 -32.99 -3.49 15.79
N ILE A 27 -33.31 -3.93 14.57
CA ILE A 27 -33.48 -3.10 13.39
C ILE A 27 -34.62 -2.11 13.66
N SER A 28 -34.27 -0.86 13.96
CA SER A 28 -35.17 0.28 13.85
C SER A 28 -35.08 0.87 12.45
N ASN A 29 -36.22 0.97 11.77
CA ASN A 29 -36.42 1.54 10.43
C ASN A 29 -35.55 2.79 10.14
N PRO A 30 -34.91 2.92 8.96
CA PRO A 30 -34.23 4.15 8.60
C PRO A 30 -35.27 5.21 8.19
N SER A 31 -35.66 6.03 9.17
CA SER A 31 -36.43 7.26 8.94
C SER A 31 -35.47 8.38 8.54
N SER A 32 -35.60 8.85 7.29
CA SER A 32 -35.36 10.22 6.75
C SER A 32 -34.17 11.09 7.21
N GLN A 33 -33.23 10.62 8.03
CA GLN A 33 -32.08 11.40 8.52
C GLN A 33 -30.78 11.15 7.75
N ASN A 34 -30.69 10.08 6.96
CA ASN A 34 -29.45 9.73 6.26
C ASN A 34 -29.09 10.72 5.14
N THR A 35 -30.07 11.32 4.47
CA THR A 35 -29.78 12.22 3.33
C THR A 35 -29.03 13.50 3.74
N HIS A 36 -29.31 14.04 4.94
CA HIS A 36 -28.68 15.27 5.41
C HIS A 36 -27.23 15.06 5.91
N PHE A 37 -26.94 13.88 6.47
CA PHE A 37 -25.59 13.52 6.90
C PHE A 37 -24.64 13.37 5.69
N ASP A 38 -25.18 12.84 4.61
CA ASP A 38 -24.47 12.49 3.38
C ASP A 38 -24.04 13.73 2.58
N ASP A 39 -24.93 14.71 2.38
CA ASP A 39 -24.62 15.97 1.71
C ASP A 39 -23.60 16.81 2.50
N THR A 40 -23.77 16.87 3.82
CA THR A 40 -22.86 17.63 4.71
C THR A 40 -21.44 17.07 4.65
N THR A 41 -21.29 15.75 4.56
CA THR A 41 -20.00 15.07 4.44
C THR A 41 -19.33 15.42 3.11
N CYS A 42 -20.07 15.43 2.01
CA CYS A 42 -19.55 15.79 0.70
C CYS A 42 -19.06 17.25 0.66
N LEU A 43 -19.86 18.19 1.17
CA LEU A 43 -19.50 19.60 1.27
C LEU A 43 -18.27 19.84 2.16
N THR A 44 -18.17 19.10 3.28
CA THR A 44 -16.99 19.17 4.16
C THR A 44 -15.74 18.69 3.43
N LEU A 45 -15.83 17.59 2.69
CA LEU A 45 -14.70 17.08 1.88
C LEU A 45 -14.28 18.09 0.82
N GLU A 46 -15.24 18.70 0.12
CA GLU A 46 -14.98 19.74 -0.87
C GLU A 46 -14.28 20.96 -0.25
N GLY A 47 -14.69 21.38 0.94
CA GLY A 47 -14.04 22.45 1.68
C GLY A 47 -12.58 22.12 2.01
N ILE A 48 -12.32 20.91 2.52
CA ILE A 48 -10.96 20.45 2.85
C ILE A 48 -10.10 20.40 1.57
N ILE A 49 -10.57 19.75 0.51
CA ILE A 49 -9.83 19.63 -0.76
C ILE A 49 -9.62 21.01 -1.41
N GLY A 50 -10.63 21.88 -1.36
CA GLY A 50 -10.60 23.22 -1.95
C GLY A 50 -9.67 24.20 -1.22
N SER A 51 -9.33 23.94 0.04
CA SER A 51 -8.40 24.75 0.84
C SER A 51 -6.93 24.52 0.43
N VAL A 52 -6.55 24.90 -0.80
CA VAL A 52 -5.21 24.63 -1.33
C VAL A 52 -4.22 25.76 -1.02
N THR A 53 -3.07 25.44 -0.41
CA THR A 53 -2.00 26.43 -0.15
C THR A 53 -1.17 26.71 -1.40
N LYS A 54 -0.41 27.82 -1.41
CA LYS A 54 0.50 28.12 -2.53
C LYS A 54 1.54 27.00 -2.75
N ALA A 55 2.10 26.47 -1.67
CA ALA A 55 3.09 25.40 -1.70
C ALA A 55 2.48 24.08 -2.24
N GLU A 56 1.27 23.73 -1.79
CA GLU A 56 0.53 22.58 -2.33
C GLU A 56 0.29 22.72 -3.84
N MET A 57 -0.14 23.91 -4.28
CA MET A 57 -0.41 24.19 -5.69
C MET A 57 0.86 24.13 -6.54
N GLU A 58 1.97 24.65 -6.05
CA GLU A 58 3.29 24.60 -6.71
C GLU A 58 3.74 23.16 -6.94
N VAL A 59 3.75 22.36 -5.87
CA VAL A 59 4.15 20.95 -5.92
C VAL A 59 3.21 20.17 -6.83
N TYR A 60 1.89 20.36 -6.72
CA TYR A 60 0.90 19.69 -7.56
C TYR A 60 1.11 19.97 -9.05
N ASN A 61 1.30 21.24 -9.42
CA ASN A 61 1.59 21.60 -10.81
C ASN A 61 2.89 20.98 -11.30
N ARG A 62 3.91 20.89 -10.43
CA ARG A 62 5.15 20.20 -10.78
C ARG A 62 4.92 18.71 -11.02
N VAL A 63 4.19 18.01 -10.16
CA VAL A 63 3.81 16.60 -10.36
C VAL A 63 3.12 16.41 -11.72
N LEU A 64 2.16 17.27 -12.08
CA LEU A 64 1.45 17.17 -13.36
C LEU A 64 2.37 17.31 -14.57
N VAL A 65 3.32 18.25 -14.52
CA VAL A 65 4.31 18.43 -15.57
C VAL A 65 5.17 17.17 -15.69
N LEU A 66 5.71 16.68 -14.57
CA LEU A 66 6.57 15.51 -14.55
C LEU A 66 5.84 14.24 -15.03
N LEU A 67 4.61 13.99 -14.57
CA LEU A 67 3.83 12.81 -14.99
C LEU A 67 3.57 12.76 -16.50
N LYS A 68 3.48 13.90 -17.19
CA LYS A 68 3.36 13.93 -18.66
C LYS A 68 4.57 13.29 -19.36
N TYR A 69 5.76 13.38 -18.76
CA TYR A 69 6.99 12.80 -19.31
C TYR A 69 7.16 11.33 -18.91
N VAL A 70 6.76 10.93 -17.70
CA VAL A 70 7.02 9.57 -17.18
C VAL A 70 6.02 8.51 -17.66
N ARG A 71 4.79 8.88 -18.07
CA ARG A 71 3.70 7.91 -18.34
C ARG A 71 3.99 6.86 -19.43
N LYS A 72 5.13 6.94 -20.13
CA LYS A 72 5.62 5.93 -21.07
C LYS A 72 6.57 4.88 -20.48
N MET A 73 7.00 4.97 -19.22
CA MET A 73 8.03 4.10 -18.64
C MET A 73 7.64 3.54 -17.27
N GLY A 74 7.37 2.23 -17.20
CA GLY A 74 7.50 1.43 -15.97
C GLY A 74 6.28 1.34 -15.05
N ASN A 75 6.45 0.57 -13.96
CA ASN A 75 5.46 0.36 -12.90
C ASN A 75 5.40 1.54 -11.90
N GLU A 76 4.35 1.60 -11.07
CA GLU A 76 4.06 2.73 -10.16
C GLU A 76 5.25 3.10 -9.24
N SER A 77 5.92 2.12 -8.64
CA SER A 77 7.10 2.34 -7.80
C SER A 77 8.26 2.99 -8.55
N SER A 78 8.40 2.71 -9.86
CA SER A 78 9.39 3.37 -10.71
C SER A 78 9.01 4.83 -10.98
N VAL A 79 7.71 5.11 -11.18
CA VAL A 79 7.20 6.48 -11.37
C VAL A 79 7.44 7.34 -10.13
N LYS A 80 7.07 6.86 -8.94
CA LYS A 80 7.29 7.59 -7.67
C LYS A 80 8.77 7.88 -7.43
N ARG A 81 9.66 6.92 -7.75
CA ARG A 81 11.12 7.12 -7.67
C ARG A 81 11.62 8.18 -8.65
N MET A 82 11.17 8.15 -9.90
CA MET A 82 11.55 9.15 -10.90
C MET A 82 11.08 10.55 -10.50
N LEU A 83 9.84 10.67 -10.00
CA LEU A 83 9.31 11.93 -9.49
C LEU A 83 10.19 12.49 -8.37
N MET A 84 10.53 11.67 -7.37
CA MET A 84 11.42 12.09 -6.28
C MET A 84 12.79 12.56 -6.81
N MET A 85 13.39 11.84 -7.76
CA MET A 85 14.67 12.23 -8.36
C MET A 85 14.56 13.58 -9.07
N TRP A 86 13.48 13.83 -9.82
CA TRP A 86 13.28 15.10 -10.51
C TRP A 86 12.99 16.26 -9.56
N PHE A 87 12.20 16.05 -8.50
CA PHE A 87 12.05 17.04 -7.43
C PHE A 87 13.40 17.44 -6.84
N ARG A 88 14.30 16.48 -6.58
CA ARG A 88 15.66 16.79 -6.11
C ARG A 88 16.49 17.57 -7.14
N MET A 89 16.36 17.25 -8.42
CA MET A 89 17.05 17.99 -9.49
C MET A 89 16.57 19.44 -9.60
N ASP A 90 15.31 19.68 -9.27
CA ASP A 90 14.71 21.02 -9.22
C ASP A 90 15.03 21.78 -7.92
N GLY A 91 15.74 21.15 -6.98
CA GLY A 91 16.17 21.76 -5.72
C GLY A 91 15.26 21.54 -4.52
N TYR A 92 14.21 20.72 -4.63
CA TYR A 92 13.36 20.37 -3.49
C TYR A 92 14.02 19.34 -2.58
N ASP A 93 13.81 19.47 -1.27
CA ASP A 93 14.18 18.45 -0.30
C ASP A 93 13.13 17.31 -0.27
N ALA A 94 13.20 16.44 -1.28
CA ALA A 94 12.24 15.35 -1.50
C ALA A 94 12.79 13.98 -1.10
N TYR A 95 11.93 13.09 -0.62
CA TYR A 95 12.25 11.73 -0.19
C TYR A 95 11.22 10.74 -0.73
N LEU A 96 11.69 9.56 -1.16
CA LEU A 96 10.81 8.43 -1.39
C LEU A 96 10.63 7.71 -0.06
N CYS A 97 9.40 7.72 0.41
CA CYS A 97 9.02 7.21 1.70
C CYS A 97 8.35 5.85 1.54
N LYS A 98 8.90 4.85 2.23
CA LYS A 98 8.33 3.51 2.33
C LYS A 98 7.85 3.27 3.75
N SER A 99 6.54 3.26 3.94
CA SER A 99 5.93 2.82 5.19
C SER A 99 5.75 1.31 5.14
N SER A 100 6.22 0.63 6.17
CA SER A 100 5.75 -0.71 6.52
C SER A 100 5.09 -0.63 7.89
N TRP A 101 4.05 -1.44 8.11
CA TRP A 101 3.46 -1.59 9.44
C TRP A 101 3.25 -3.06 9.74
N ASP A 102 3.74 -3.45 10.92
CA ASP A 102 3.83 -4.85 11.30
C ASP A 102 2.46 -5.50 11.40
N ALA A 103 2.40 -6.72 10.89
CA ALA A 103 1.31 -7.68 11.09
C ALA A 103 1.32 -8.23 12.54
N ALA A 104 1.36 -7.35 13.55
CA ALA A 104 1.37 -7.79 14.94
C ALA A 104 -0.05 -8.14 15.41
N PHE A 105 -0.22 -9.34 15.97
CA PHE A 105 -1.46 -9.86 16.60
C PHE A 105 -2.71 -9.81 15.71
N GLY A 106 -2.76 -10.62 14.65
CA GLY A 106 -3.96 -10.76 13.81
C GLY A 106 -4.30 -9.52 12.95
N ARG A 107 -3.41 -8.53 12.90
CA ARG A 107 -3.48 -7.41 11.94
C ARG A 107 -2.79 -7.80 10.64
N LEU A 108 -3.40 -7.43 9.51
CA LEU A 108 -2.74 -7.53 8.22
C LEU A 108 -1.68 -6.42 8.16
N GLY A 109 -0.43 -6.81 7.94
CA GLY A 109 0.63 -5.86 7.61
C GLY A 109 0.49 -5.39 6.17
N GLY A 110 1.16 -4.29 5.84
CA GLY A 110 1.22 -3.79 4.48
C GLY A 110 2.38 -2.84 4.30
N ASP A 111 2.74 -2.66 3.03
CA ASP A 111 3.74 -1.70 2.59
C ASP A 111 3.08 -0.66 1.69
N TYR A 112 3.57 0.57 1.76
CA TYR A 112 3.09 1.65 0.92
C TYR A 112 4.21 2.66 0.61
N ASP A 113 4.26 3.12 -0.64
CA ASP A 113 5.25 4.06 -1.11
C ASP A 113 4.58 5.41 -1.40
N TYR A 114 5.12 6.50 -0.89
CA TYR A 114 4.70 7.88 -1.17
C TYR A 114 5.91 8.81 -1.24
N ILE A 115 5.73 10.07 -1.63
CA ILE A 115 6.82 11.06 -1.67
C ILE A 115 6.58 12.09 -0.56
N ASP A 116 7.64 12.42 0.16
CA ASP A 116 7.65 13.42 1.23
C ASP A 116 8.52 14.59 0.77
N ILE A 117 8.01 15.82 0.83
CA ILE A 117 8.73 17.03 0.44
C ILE A 117 8.78 17.97 1.64
N MET A 118 9.99 18.35 2.02
CA MET A 118 10.23 19.38 3.04
C MET A 118 10.43 20.72 2.33
N MET A 119 9.68 21.73 2.77
CA MET A 119 9.76 23.11 2.30
C MET A 119 9.87 24.05 3.49
N GLU A 120 10.26 25.29 3.24
CA GLU A 120 10.20 26.37 4.23
C GLU A 120 8.96 27.22 3.95
N GLU A 121 8.13 27.45 4.97
CA GLU A 121 7.04 28.41 4.88
C GLU A 121 7.55 29.86 4.89
N GLU A 122 6.70 30.80 4.47
CA GLU A 122 6.91 32.24 4.66
C GLU A 122 7.13 32.59 6.15
N SER A 123 6.60 31.75 7.06
CA SER A 123 6.76 31.85 8.52
C SER A 123 8.14 31.40 9.04
N GLY A 124 8.97 30.77 8.19
CA GLY A 124 10.24 30.15 8.57
C GLY A 124 10.11 28.77 9.21
N ASN A 125 8.89 28.25 9.35
CA ASN A 125 8.68 26.90 9.86
C ASN A 125 8.84 25.85 8.74
N PRO A 126 9.34 24.64 9.06
CA PRO A 126 9.39 23.56 8.10
C PRO A 126 7.98 23.07 7.78
N LEU A 127 7.63 23.07 6.49
CA LEU A 127 6.40 22.54 5.95
C LEU A 127 6.65 21.18 5.31
N ARG A 128 5.99 20.16 5.85
CA ARG A 128 5.99 18.81 5.30
C ARG A 128 4.79 18.61 4.38
N LEU A 129 5.04 18.28 3.12
CA LEU A 129 4.02 17.92 2.14
C LEU A 129 4.14 16.46 1.73
N ILE A 130 3.02 15.75 1.80
CA ILE A 130 2.87 14.38 1.33
C ILE A 130 2.32 14.41 -0.09
N VAL A 131 2.99 13.70 -1.00
CA VAL A 131 2.61 13.55 -2.40
C VAL A 131 2.32 12.09 -2.70
N ASP A 132 1.11 11.83 -3.18
CA ASP A 132 0.66 10.50 -3.58
C ASP A 132 -0.09 10.56 -4.90
N ILE A 133 0.46 9.91 -5.92
CA ILE A 133 -0.06 9.95 -7.29
C ILE A 133 -1.19 8.96 -7.57
N ASP A 134 -1.49 8.08 -6.62
CA ASP A 134 -2.56 7.07 -6.72
C ASP A 134 -3.46 7.07 -5.47
N PHE A 135 -3.75 8.26 -4.95
CA PHE A 135 -4.45 8.44 -3.68
C PHE A 135 -5.90 7.95 -3.74
N LYS A 136 -6.62 8.30 -4.81
CA LYS A 136 -8.05 7.97 -4.95
C LYS A 136 -8.31 6.47 -4.96
N SER A 137 -7.48 5.68 -5.66
CA SER A 137 -7.64 4.22 -5.75
C SER A 137 -7.63 3.55 -4.38
N GLN A 138 -6.92 4.14 -3.42
CA GLN A 138 -6.80 3.63 -2.06
C GLN A 138 -8.15 3.60 -1.33
N PHE A 139 -9.18 4.30 -1.82
CA PHE A 139 -10.52 4.39 -1.23
C PHE A 139 -11.62 3.67 -2.04
N GLU A 140 -11.29 2.93 -3.09
CA GLU A 140 -12.30 2.30 -3.96
C GLU A 140 -13.07 1.16 -3.27
N LEU A 141 -14.40 1.08 -3.44
CA LEU A 141 -15.22 0.00 -2.90
C LEU A 141 -15.81 -0.86 -4.02
N ALA A 142 -15.90 -2.17 -3.81
CA ALA A 142 -16.49 -3.09 -4.79
C ALA A 142 -18.01 -2.91 -4.97
N ARG A 143 -18.72 -2.44 -3.94
CA ARG A 143 -20.18 -2.22 -3.96
C ARG A 143 -20.53 -0.95 -3.19
N PRO A 144 -20.21 0.24 -3.72
CA PRO A 144 -20.49 1.48 -3.02
C PRO A 144 -22.01 1.75 -2.97
N THR A 145 -22.45 2.48 -1.95
CA THR A 145 -23.76 3.16 -1.97
C THR A 145 -23.68 4.37 -2.90
N SER A 146 -24.83 4.88 -3.34
CA SER A 146 -24.84 6.08 -4.22
C SER A 146 -24.15 7.27 -3.55
N THR A 147 -24.44 7.49 -2.26
CA THR A 147 -23.76 8.48 -1.43
C THR A 147 -22.24 8.32 -1.46
N TYR A 148 -21.73 7.12 -1.18
CA TYR A 148 -20.29 6.91 -1.12
C TYR A 148 -19.64 7.15 -2.48
N SER A 149 -20.31 6.76 -3.57
CA SER A 149 -19.85 7.05 -4.92
C SER A 149 -19.71 8.56 -5.17
N GLN A 150 -20.64 9.39 -4.68
CA GLN A 150 -20.55 10.85 -4.81
C GLN A 150 -19.33 11.38 -4.06
N LEU A 151 -19.19 11.03 -2.78
CA LEU A 151 -18.04 11.41 -1.96
C LEU A 151 -16.70 10.96 -2.56
N PHE A 152 -16.63 9.71 -3.02
CA PHE A 152 -15.46 9.14 -3.66
C PHE A 152 -15.09 9.89 -4.95
N ASN A 153 -16.07 10.33 -5.72
CA ASN A 153 -15.83 11.06 -6.96
C ASN A 153 -15.17 12.43 -6.71
N THR A 154 -15.40 13.05 -5.55
CA THR A 154 -14.74 14.29 -5.13
C THR A 154 -13.25 14.10 -4.80
N LEU A 155 -12.81 12.88 -4.46
CA LEU A 155 -11.42 12.65 -4.08
C LEU A 155 -10.45 12.89 -5.25
N PRO A 156 -9.30 13.53 -4.97
CA PRO A 156 -8.29 13.79 -5.99
C PRO A 156 -7.52 12.50 -6.29
N SER A 157 -7.23 12.26 -7.57
CA SER A 157 -6.38 11.13 -7.96
C SER A 157 -4.95 11.30 -7.48
N ILE A 158 -4.44 12.54 -7.49
CA ILE A 158 -3.13 12.92 -6.98
C ILE A 158 -3.37 13.77 -5.73
N PHE A 159 -2.90 13.32 -4.59
CA PHE A 159 -2.91 14.08 -3.35
C PHE A 159 -1.59 14.83 -3.17
N VAL A 160 -1.71 16.11 -2.82
CA VAL A 160 -0.60 16.94 -2.32
C VAL A 160 -1.15 17.72 -1.14
N GLY A 161 -0.60 17.52 0.05
CA GLY A 161 -1.07 18.22 1.23
C GLY A 161 -0.30 17.90 2.50
N SER A 162 -0.65 18.61 3.57
CA SER A 162 -0.11 18.36 4.92
C SER A 162 -0.63 17.05 5.52
N GLU A 163 0.04 16.60 6.58
CA GLU A 163 -0.38 15.45 7.39
C GLU A 163 -1.76 15.64 8.02
N ASP A 164 -2.07 16.85 8.50
CA ASP A 164 -3.36 17.17 9.11
C ASP A 164 -4.49 17.04 8.08
N LYS A 165 -4.30 17.63 6.90
CA LYS A 165 -5.25 17.55 5.79
C LYS A 165 -5.50 16.11 5.36
N LEU A 166 -4.42 15.32 5.26
CA LEU A 166 -4.52 13.89 4.96
C LEU A 166 -5.33 13.14 6.03
N CYS A 167 -5.07 13.41 7.31
CA CYS A 167 -5.80 12.80 8.42
C CYS A 167 -7.29 13.12 8.39
N GLU A 168 -7.67 14.36 8.10
CA GLU A 168 -9.06 14.78 7.99
C GLU A 168 -9.78 14.03 6.86
N ILE A 169 -9.17 14.00 5.66
CA ILE A 169 -9.72 13.27 4.50
C ILE A 169 -9.88 11.79 4.83
N ILE A 170 -8.85 11.14 5.38
CA ILE A 170 -8.91 9.71 5.75
C ILE A 170 -10.05 9.45 6.74
N SER A 171 -10.21 10.32 7.75
CA SER A 171 -11.24 10.16 8.79
C SER A 171 -12.64 10.21 8.19
N LEU A 172 -12.88 11.19 7.32
CA LEU A 172 -14.16 11.41 6.67
C LEU A 172 -14.52 10.25 5.73
N VAL A 173 -13.61 9.93 4.80
CA VAL A 173 -13.84 8.91 3.78
C VAL A 173 -13.95 7.52 4.38
N CYS A 174 -13.13 7.16 5.38
CA CYS A 174 -13.23 5.84 6.02
C CYS A 174 -14.53 5.70 6.81
N THR A 175 -15.06 6.79 7.39
CA THR A 175 -16.35 6.77 8.09
C THR A 175 -17.49 6.53 7.09
N ALA A 176 -17.48 7.23 5.96
CA ALA A 176 -18.44 7.00 4.88
C ALA A 176 -18.32 5.60 4.26
N ALA A 177 -17.09 5.09 4.08
CA ALA A 177 -16.84 3.74 3.58
C ALA A 177 -17.41 2.68 4.52
N LYS A 178 -17.22 2.87 5.83
CA LYS A 178 -17.80 2.02 6.86
C LYS A 178 -19.33 2.01 6.80
N HIS A 179 -19.97 3.17 6.63
CA HIS A 179 -21.42 3.26 6.47
C HIS A 179 -21.88 2.51 5.21
N SER A 180 -21.25 2.78 4.07
CA SER A 180 -21.56 2.12 2.79
C SER A 180 -21.43 0.61 2.86
N LEU A 181 -20.38 0.07 3.49
CA LEU A 181 -20.18 -1.37 3.61
C LEU A 181 -21.27 -2.00 4.50
N LYS A 182 -21.60 -1.37 5.63
CA LYS A 182 -22.65 -1.83 6.53
C LYS A 182 -24.03 -1.86 5.87
N GLU A 183 -24.39 -0.81 5.15
CA GLU A 183 -25.67 -0.73 4.43
C GLU A 183 -25.78 -1.84 3.38
N ARG A 184 -24.66 -2.22 2.77
CA ARG A 184 -24.59 -3.32 1.80
C ARG A 184 -24.44 -4.70 2.43
N GLY A 185 -24.48 -4.81 3.76
CA GLY A 185 -24.30 -6.08 4.48
C GLY A 185 -22.91 -6.69 4.32
N LEU A 186 -21.88 -5.87 4.06
CA LEU A 186 -20.50 -6.30 3.87
C LEU A 186 -19.68 -6.06 5.14
N HIS A 187 -18.83 -7.03 5.48
CA HIS A 187 -17.83 -6.87 6.54
C HIS A 187 -16.84 -5.74 6.19
N ILE A 188 -16.37 -5.00 7.21
CA ILE A 188 -15.41 -3.89 7.03
C ILE A 188 -14.00 -4.46 7.14
N PRO A 189 -13.26 -4.61 6.04
CA PRO A 189 -11.92 -5.17 6.11
C PRO A 189 -10.96 -4.20 6.83
N PRO A 190 -9.83 -4.69 7.39
CA PRO A 190 -8.88 -3.86 8.13
C PRO A 190 -8.39 -2.64 7.35
N TRP A 191 -8.13 -2.80 6.04
CA TRP A 191 -7.66 -1.71 5.16
C TRP A 191 -8.70 -0.65 4.83
N ARG A 192 -9.94 -0.79 5.33
CA ARG A 192 -10.99 0.23 5.26
C ARG A 192 -11.20 0.94 6.59
N LYS A 193 -10.38 0.64 7.60
CA LYS A 193 -10.40 1.33 8.90
C LYS A 193 -9.44 2.52 8.86
N ALA A 194 -9.85 3.64 9.44
CA ALA A 194 -9.07 4.89 9.45
C ALA A 194 -7.65 4.70 10.01
N ASN A 195 -7.49 3.91 11.07
CA ASN A 195 -6.16 3.67 11.66
C ASN A 195 -5.21 2.94 10.70
N TYR A 196 -5.70 1.93 9.97
CA TYR A 196 -4.89 1.25 8.97
C TYR A 196 -4.50 2.21 7.84
N MET A 197 -5.47 3.00 7.38
CA MET A 197 -5.25 3.97 6.31
C MET A 197 -4.25 5.03 6.75
N ARG A 198 -4.34 5.60 7.95
CA ARG A 198 -3.32 6.54 8.46
C ARG A 198 -1.92 5.92 8.49
N SER A 199 -1.79 4.66 8.91
CA SER A 199 -0.49 3.98 8.92
C SER A 199 0.19 3.91 7.55
N LYS A 200 -0.55 3.90 6.44
CA LYS A 200 0.02 3.93 5.07
C LYS A 200 0.90 5.15 4.78
N TRP A 201 0.63 6.27 5.44
CA TRP A 201 1.41 7.49 5.19
C TRP A 201 2.18 7.93 6.44
N LEU A 202 1.77 7.50 7.63
CA LEU A 202 2.27 8.04 8.90
C LEU A 202 3.04 7.03 9.75
N SER A 203 3.11 5.75 9.37
CA SER A 203 3.99 4.81 10.10
C SER A 203 5.46 5.15 9.88
N CYS A 204 6.33 4.61 10.75
CA CYS A 204 7.78 4.79 10.64
C CYS A 204 8.23 4.42 9.22
N CYS A 205 8.75 5.41 8.52
CA CYS A 205 9.08 5.30 7.11
C CYS A 205 10.60 5.20 6.93
N GLN A 206 11.04 4.27 6.09
CA GLN A 206 12.42 4.27 5.59
C GLN A 206 12.54 5.29 4.46
N LYS A 207 13.26 6.40 4.72
CA LYS A 207 13.58 7.39 3.68
C LYS A 207 14.69 6.84 2.78
N VAL A 208 14.37 6.53 1.52
CA VAL A 208 15.37 6.02 0.57
C VAL A 208 16.20 7.19 0.03
N SER A 209 17.47 7.26 0.41
CA SER A 209 18.44 8.21 -0.15
C SER A 209 18.98 7.70 -1.49
N THR A 210 19.11 8.60 -2.49
CA THR A 210 19.62 8.26 -3.82
C THR A 210 21.12 7.91 -3.81
N VAL A 211 21.84 8.26 -2.73
CA VAL A 211 23.30 8.09 -2.61
C VAL A 211 23.74 6.62 -2.76
N GLY A 212 22.91 5.65 -2.37
CA GLY A 212 23.24 4.23 -2.49
C GLY A 212 23.12 3.63 -3.90
N PHE A 213 22.53 4.34 -4.88
CA PHE A 213 22.21 3.75 -6.18
C PHE A 213 23.15 4.19 -7.33
N LEU A 214 23.85 5.32 -7.15
CA LEU A 214 24.84 5.78 -8.13
C LEU A 214 26.16 4.99 -8.08
N ILE A 215 26.36 4.14 -7.05
CA ILE A 215 27.61 3.39 -6.84
C ILE A 215 27.51 1.94 -7.38
N SER A 216 26.35 1.47 -7.86
CA SER A 216 26.23 0.10 -8.40
C SER A 216 26.53 -0.03 -9.90
N GLY A 217 27.16 0.97 -10.51
CA GLY A 217 27.58 0.93 -11.91
C GLY A 217 28.90 1.66 -12.04
N THR A 218 29.95 0.96 -12.47
CA THR A 218 31.36 1.40 -12.50
C THR A 218 31.96 1.34 -11.08
N GLU A 219 32.86 0.42 -10.71
CA GLU A 219 34.14 0.13 -11.33
C GLU A 219 34.61 -1.30 -11.01
N GLY A 220 35.10 -2.00 -12.04
CA GLY A 220 36.04 -3.10 -11.85
C GLY A 220 37.47 -2.57 -11.86
N SER A 221 38.26 -3.07 -10.92
CA SER A 221 39.71 -3.28 -11.00
C SER A 221 40.68 -2.22 -10.44
N MET A 222 41.53 -2.74 -9.55
CA MET A 222 42.91 -2.37 -9.21
C MET A 222 43.17 -1.20 -8.27
N VAL A 223 43.34 -1.52 -6.98
CA VAL A 223 44.57 -1.19 -6.25
C VAL A 223 44.99 -2.37 -5.37
N GLU A 224 46.28 -2.66 -5.42
CA GLU A 224 47.01 -3.77 -4.82
C GLU A 224 47.24 -3.51 -3.32
N GLU A 225 46.98 -4.52 -2.48
CA GLU A 225 47.17 -4.48 -1.02
C GLU A 225 48.50 -5.17 -0.64
N ALA A 226 49.38 -4.46 0.07
CA ALA A 226 50.59 -5.01 0.66
C ALA A 226 50.40 -5.29 2.16
N ALA A 227 50.56 -6.55 2.53
CA ALA A 227 50.34 -7.12 3.85
C ALA A 227 51.28 -6.59 4.95
N LYS A 228 50.79 -6.60 6.21
CA LYS A 228 51.56 -7.08 7.38
C LYS A 228 50.66 -7.52 8.54
N ARG A 229 51.12 -8.62 9.15
CA ARG A 229 50.55 -9.51 10.18
C ARG A 229 50.21 -8.85 11.53
N GLY A 230 49.26 -9.48 12.23
CA GLY A 230 49.12 -9.51 13.69
C GLY A 230 47.95 -10.41 14.10
N GLU A 231 48.23 -11.46 14.86
CA GLU A 231 47.34 -12.55 15.31
C GLU A 231 46.46 -12.11 16.51
N ASP A 232 45.20 -12.57 16.61
CA ASP A 232 44.70 -13.50 17.66
C ASP A 232 43.17 -13.51 17.89
N GLU A 233 42.69 -14.74 18.13
CA GLU A 233 41.53 -15.22 18.92
C GLU A 233 40.05 -14.97 18.54
N SER A 234 39.47 -16.04 17.97
CA SER A 234 38.22 -16.75 18.33
C SER A 234 36.98 -16.02 18.87
N SER A 235 35.86 -16.16 18.14
CA SER A 235 34.61 -16.73 18.68
C SER A 235 33.61 -17.05 17.56
N GLU A 236 33.00 -18.24 17.64
CA GLU A 236 32.08 -18.88 16.70
C GLU A 236 30.77 -18.12 16.44
N ALA A 237 30.33 -18.12 15.18
CA ALA A 237 28.91 -17.99 14.81
C ALA A 237 28.60 -18.99 13.69
N SER A 238 27.84 -20.03 14.02
CA SER A 238 27.45 -21.13 13.14
C SER A 238 26.59 -20.64 11.97
N SER A 239 27.09 -20.81 10.75
CA SER A 239 26.29 -20.70 9.53
C SER A 239 25.50 -21.99 9.30
N TRP A 240 24.20 -21.84 9.12
CA TRP A 240 23.31 -22.96 8.78
C TRP A 240 23.33 -23.19 7.27
N THR A 241 23.57 -24.43 6.84
CA THR A 241 23.45 -24.86 5.43
C THR A 241 22.41 -25.98 5.29
N PRO A 242 21.48 -25.90 4.32
CA PRO A 242 20.48 -26.94 4.13
C PRO A 242 21.06 -28.20 3.44
N PRO A 243 20.58 -29.40 3.78
CA PRO A 243 21.08 -30.65 3.22
C PRO A 243 20.58 -30.93 1.79
N ASN A 244 21.49 -31.44 0.97
CA ASN A 244 21.31 -31.76 -0.45
C ASN A 244 20.67 -33.16 -0.64
N VAL A 245 19.46 -33.21 -1.21
CA VAL A 245 18.75 -34.46 -1.50
C VAL A 245 18.99 -34.88 -2.94
N LYS A 246 19.73 -35.97 -3.14
CA LYS A 246 19.93 -36.60 -4.46
C LYS A 246 18.67 -37.38 -4.89
N PRO A 247 18.22 -37.29 -6.16
CA PRO A 247 17.07 -38.02 -6.64
C PRO A 247 17.38 -39.52 -6.80
N LYS A 248 16.59 -40.36 -6.14
CA LYS A 248 16.71 -41.82 -6.14
C LYS A 248 15.84 -42.40 -7.26
N ARG A 249 16.47 -42.88 -8.35
CA ARG A 249 15.80 -43.69 -9.38
C ARG A 249 15.42 -45.05 -8.80
N LYS A 250 14.17 -45.48 -9.01
CA LYS A 250 13.72 -46.86 -8.86
C LYS A 250 13.32 -47.36 -10.24
N ASP A 251 14.02 -48.40 -10.68
CA ASP A 251 13.66 -49.20 -11.85
C ASP A 251 12.61 -50.25 -11.47
N LEU A 252 11.65 -50.52 -12.37
CA LEU A 252 10.95 -51.82 -12.64
C LEU A 252 9.75 -51.57 -13.61
N PRO A 253 9.23 -52.59 -14.31
CA PRO A 253 9.14 -52.55 -15.77
C PRO A 253 7.72 -52.68 -16.34
N GLY A 254 7.56 -52.27 -17.60
CA GLY A 254 6.69 -52.90 -18.60
C GLY A 254 5.18 -52.72 -18.47
N GLY A 255 4.56 -52.05 -19.45
CA GLY A 255 3.12 -52.17 -19.67
C GLY A 255 2.46 -51.00 -20.41
N ALA A 256 2.41 -51.12 -21.73
CA ALA A 256 1.26 -50.86 -22.61
C ALA A 256 0.31 -49.65 -22.40
N HIS A 257 0.17 -48.89 -23.50
CA HIS A 257 -0.99 -48.12 -23.97
C HIS A 257 -1.48 -46.89 -23.18
N GLY A 258 -1.42 -45.73 -23.83
CA GLY A 258 -2.24 -44.56 -23.48
C GLY A 258 -1.70 -43.21 -23.94
N SER A 259 -1.92 -42.87 -25.21
CA SER A 259 -1.89 -41.56 -25.86
C SER A 259 -2.48 -40.42 -24.97
N CYS A 260 -2.32 -39.11 -25.17
CA CYS A 260 -2.11 -38.28 -26.37
C CYS A 260 -2.08 -36.80 -25.92
N LEU A 261 -1.30 -35.96 -26.60
CA LEU A 261 -1.58 -34.55 -26.94
C LEU A 261 -1.53 -33.48 -25.83
N SER A 262 -1.23 -32.22 -26.12
CA SER A 262 -0.54 -31.56 -27.24
C SER A 262 -0.50 -30.10 -26.85
N SER A 263 0.65 -29.48 -27.01
CA SER A 263 0.83 -28.05 -27.21
C SER A 263 -0.18 -27.54 -28.24
N GLN A 264 -0.86 -26.42 -27.93
CA GLN A 264 -1.24 -25.34 -28.86
C GLN A 264 -2.22 -24.40 -28.17
N PHE A 265 -1.77 -23.18 -27.84
CA PHE A 265 -2.60 -21.99 -27.99
C PHE A 265 -1.67 -20.81 -28.29
N SER A 266 -1.67 -20.40 -29.56
CA SER A 266 -1.18 -19.12 -30.02
C SER A 266 -2.20 -18.59 -31.02
N SER A 267 -2.33 -17.27 -31.04
CA SER A 267 -3.09 -16.43 -31.97
C SER A 267 -4.62 -16.45 -31.87
N LEU A 268 -5.16 -15.44 -31.19
CA LEU A 268 -6.40 -14.79 -31.62
C LEU A 268 -6.06 -13.36 -32.06
N GLY A 269 -6.13 -13.13 -33.38
CA GLY A 269 -6.29 -11.80 -33.96
C GLY A 269 -7.78 -11.52 -34.11
N ILE A 270 -8.20 -10.32 -33.70
CA ILE A 270 -9.58 -9.84 -33.80
C ILE A 270 -9.63 -8.91 -35.01
N ASN A 271 -10.44 -9.24 -36.00
CA ASN A 271 -10.85 -8.31 -37.06
C ASN A 271 -12.17 -7.63 -36.64
N TYR A 272 -12.19 -6.31 -36.76
CA TYR A 272 -13.38 -5.48 -36.60
C TYR A 272 -14.13 -5.35 -37.93
N THR A 273 -15.45 -5.38 -37.85
CA THR A 273 -16.37 -4.64 -38.74
C THR A 273 -17.30 -3.82 -37.87
#